data_AF-A0AAJ1F228-F1
#
_entry.id   AF-A0AAJ1F228-F1
#
_cell.length_a   1.000
_cell.length_b   1.000
_cell.length_c   1.000
_cell.angle_alpha   90.00
_cell.angle_beta   90.00
_cell.angle_gamma   90.00
#
_symmetry.space_group_name_H-M   'P 1'
#
loop_
_entity.id
_entity.type
_entity.pdbx_description
1 polymer ?
#
loop_
_entity_poly.entity_id
_entity_poly.type
_entity_poly.pdbx_seq_one_letter_code
_entity_poly.pdbx_strand_id
1 'polypeptide(L)'
;DIALEEGIRFFVTSLGKPDWVCEKVHAYGGVVYHDVTNRKWAEKGKECGVDGLICVNDRAGGHLGPMSMQEMYDELSDMGLPLICAGGIGSEAELNRALEIGYDGVQMGTRFIATIECNTPEDYKDAIVDAGEEDITWTNRLTGVPISVIKSPGFRQENSWLIRKLLHSRFKHTARMLLNANSFIRLRYLSRSKSKNTAKKKKFYSAGKSVETVRSIESATVIMRRLGESLDSNPKLANQSEDATV
;
A
#
# COMPACT_ATOMS: atom_id res chain seq x y z
N ASP A 1 -9.91 -4.15 19.88
CA ASP A 1 -10.34 -3.73 21.23
C ASP A 1 -10.42 -2.22 21.26
N ILE A 2 -9.33 -1.46 21.45
CA ILE A 2 -9.35 0.04 21.41
C ILE A 2 -10.15 0.60 20.22
N ALA A 3 -9.83 0.20 18.98
CA ALA A 3 -10.54 0.70 17.80
C ALA A 3 -12.06 0.40 17.84
N LEU A 4 -12.47 -0.76 18.39
CA LEU A 4 -13.88 -1.12 18.50
C LEU A 4 -14.59 -0.28 19.57
N GLU A 5 -13.92 -0.05 20.70
CA GLU A 5 -14.39 0.81 21.80
C GLU A 5 -14.62 2.26 21.31
N GLU A 6 -13.72 2.76 20.46
CA GLU A 6 -13.82 4.09 19.82
C GLU A 6 -14.83 4.15 18.66
N GLY A 7 -15.64 3.10 18.45
CA GLY A 7 -16.69 3.13 17.43
C GLY A 7 -16.21 2.84 16.00
N ILE A 8 -14.94 2.45 15.78
CA ILE A 8 -14.45 2.08 14.44
C ILE A 8 -15.07 0.75 14.01
N ARG A 9 -15.60 0.72 12.79
CA ARG A 9 -16.29 -0.45 12.21
C ARG A 9 -15.76 -0.90 10.86
N PHE A 10 -14.79 -0.19 10.29
CA PHE A 10 -14.10 -0.62 9.06
C PHE A 10 -12.65 -0.91 9.40
N PHE A 11 -12.21 -2.13 9.11
CA PHE A 11 -10.84 -2.58 9.39
C PHE A 11 -10.16 -3.02 8.12
N VAL A 12 -8.88 -2.66 8.00
CA VAL A 12 -7.99 -3.19 6.98
C VAL A 12 -6.95 -4.06 7.67
N THR A 13 -6.74 -5.26 7.14
CA THR A 13 -5.74 -6.20 7.64
C THR A 13 -4.75 -6.54 6.53
N SER A 14 -3.50 -6.79 6.92
CA SER A 14 -2.45 -7.22 6.00
C SER A 14 -1.54 -8.20 6.73
N LEU A 15 -0.90 -9.10 5.99
CA LEU A 15 0.03 -10.13 6.48
C LEU A 15 -0.57 -11.07 7.54
N GLY A 16 -0.50 -12.37 7.26
CA GLY A 16 -0.97 -13.40 8.21
C GLY A 16 -2.45 -13.70 8.07
N LYS A 17 -3.02 -14.39 9.06
CA LYS A 17 -4.40 -14.87 9.04
C LYS A 17 -5.31 -13.87 9.78
N PRO A 18 -6.36 -13.31 9.15
CA PRO A 18 -7.21 -12.29 9.76
C PRO A 18 -8.44 -12.84 10.51
N ASP A 19 -8.59 -14.15 10.66
CA ASP A 19 -9.77 -14.81 11.25
C ASP A 19 -10.20 -14.22 12.61
N TRP A 20 -9.26 -14.04 13.53
CA TRP A 20 -9.54 -13.47 14.84
C TRP A 20 -9.96 -11.99 14.78
N VAL A 21 -9.54 -11.25 13.73
CA VAL A 21 -9.97 -9.87 13.50
C VAL A 21 -11.39 -9.86 12.95
N CYS A 22 -11.67 -10.70 11.94
CA CYS A 22 -13.02 -10.85 11.38
C CYS A 22 -14.03 -11.20 12.46
N GLU A 23 -13.79 -12.25 13.25
CA GLU A 23 -14.68 -12.67 14.34
C GLU A 23 -14.99 -11.51 15.31
N LYS A 24 -13.95 -10.79 15.75
CA LYS A 24 -14.12 -9.66 16.67
C LYS A 24 -14.84 -8.48 16.03
N VAL A 25 -14.52 -8.12 14.80
CA VAL A 25 -15.08 -6.93 14.13
C VAL A 25 -16.54 -7.17 13.75
N HIS A 26 -16.87 -8.36 13.24
CA HIS A 26 -18.23 -8.78 12.89
C HIS A 26 -19.16 -8.82 14.10
N ALA A 27 -18.66 -9.21 15.29
CA ALA A 27 -19.42 -9.16 16.53
C ALA A 27 -19.91 -7.74 16.92
N TYR A 28 -19.30 -6.70 16.35
CA TYR A 28 -19.68 -5.29 16.53
C TYR A 28 -20.36 -4.69 15.29
N GLY A 29 -20.76 -5.52 14.31
CA GLY A 29 -21.37 -5.09 13.06
C GLY A 29 -20.42 -4.34 12.12
N GLY A 30 -19.11 -4.53 12.29
CA GLY A 30 -18.10 -3.97 11.38
C GLY A 30 -17.81 -4.88 10.19
N VAL A 31 -16.91 -4.41 9.32
CA VAL A 31 -16.41 -5.12 8.13
C VAL A 31 -14.89 -5.10 8.08
N VAL A 32 -14.31 -6.12 7.46
CA VAL A 32 -12.86 -6.33 7.35
C VAL A 32 -12.44 -6.51 5.89
N TYR A 33 -11.58 -5.65 5.40
CA TYR A 33 -10.92 -5.80 4.11
C TYR A 33 -9.50 -6.33 4.32
N HIS A 34 -9.00 -7.15 3.40
CA HIS A 34 -7.68 -7.78 3.52
C HIS A 34 -6.79 -7.54 2.31
N ASP A 35 -5.55 -7.11 2.57
CA ASP A 35 -4.52 -6.94 1.55
C ASP A 35 -4.08 -8.30 1.00
N VAL A 36 -4.16 -8.45 -0.32
CA VAL A 36 -3.77 -9.67 -1.02
C VAL A 36 -2.90 -9.36 -2.24
N THR A 37 -2.00 -10.30 -2.54
CA THR A 37 -1.05 -10.15 -3.66
C THR A 37 -1.22 -11.23 -4.73
N ASN A 38 -2.12 -12.19 -4.52
CA ASN A 38 -2.46 -13.29 -5.43
C ASN A 38 -3.68 -14.07 -4.92
N ARG A 39 -4.24 -14.93 -5.77
CA ARG A 39 -5.38 -15.81 -5.46
C ARG A 39 -5.23 -16.61 -4.18
N LYS A 40 -4.06 -17.22 -3.94
CA LYS A 40 -3.84 -18.04 -2.73
C LYS A 40 -4.11 -17.26 -1.43
N TRP A 41 -3.73 -15.98 -1.38
CA TRP A 41 -3.99 -15.15 -0.19
C TRP A 41 -5.42 -14.62 -0.17
N ALA A 42 -6.03 -14.38 -1.34
CA ALA A 42 -7.45 -14.04 -1.46
C ALA A 42 -8.37 -15.17 -0.96
N GLU A 43 -8.12 -16.41 -1.37
CA GLU A 43 -8.86 -17.60 -0.91
C GLU A 43 -8.76 -17.74 0.62
N LYS A 44 -7.56 -17.59 1.18
CA LYS A 44 -7.37 -17.62 2.63
C LYS A 44 -8.08 -16.49 3.36
N GLY A 45 -8.05 -15.27 2.81
CA GLY A 45 -8.80 -14.15 3.35
C GLY A 45 -10.30 -14.47 3.38
N LYS A 46 -10.83 -14.95 2.26
CA LYS A 46 -12.24 -15.35 2.13
C LYS A 46 -12.62 -16.46 3.11
N GLU A 47 -11.79 -17.49 3.26
CA GLU A 47 -11.96 -18.56 4.27
C GLU A 47 -12.00 -18.02 5.70
N CYS A 48 -11.31 -16.91 5.97
CA CYS A 48 -11.31 -16.24 7.28
C CYS A 48 -12.52 -15.30 7.48
N GLY A 49 -13.35 -15.10 6.47
CA GLY A 49 -14.52 -14.23 6.53
C GLY A 49 -14.19 -12.75 6.32
N VAL A 50 -13.31 -12.41 5.39
CA VAL A 50 -13.14 -11.00 4.98
C VAL A 50 -14.30 -10.56 4.09
N ASP A 51 -14.67 -9.29 4.18
CA ASP A 51 -15.79 -8.67 3.46
C ASP A 51 -15.37 -8.00 2.15
N GLY A 52 -14.06 -7.92 1.89
CA GLY A 52 -13.49 -7.32 0.70
C GLY A 52 -11.98 -7.56 0.59
N LEU A 53 -11.45 -7.37 -0.61
CA LEU A 53 -10.04 -7.60 -0.93
C LEU A 53 -9.39 -6.31 -1.41
N ILE A 54 -8.23 -6.00 -0.83
CA ILE A 54 -7.36 -4.93 -1.32
C ILE A 54 -6.29 -5.60 -2.18
N CYS A 55 -6.41 -5.41 -3.48
CA CYS A 55 -5.62 -6.04 -4.52
C CYS A 55 -4.33 -5.26 -4.75
N VAL A 56 -3.24 -5.67 -4.08
CA VAL A 56 -1.95 -4.98 -4.08
C VAL A 56 -1.08 -5.40 -5.27
N ASN A 57 -1.12 -4.62 -6.34
CA ASN A 57 -0.43 -4.87 -7.61
C ASN A 57 1.07 -4.49 -7.58
N ASP A 58 1.76 -4.74 -8.70
CA ASP A 58 3.20 -4.53 -8.91
C ASP A 58 3.65 -3.06 -8.94
N ARG A 59 2.71 -2.11 -8.88
CA ARG A 59 2.95 -0.66 -8.83
C ARG A 59 2.81 -0.08 -7.42
N ALA A 60 2.50 -0.90 -6.41
CA ALA A 60 2.35 -0.44 -5.03
C ALA A 60 3.67 -0.02 -4.37
N GLY A 61 3.56 0.89 -3.40
CA GLY A 61 4.63 1.20 -2.45
C GLY A 61 4.64 0.18 -1.32
N GLY A 62 5.78 -0.01 -0.65
CA GLY A 62 5.84 -1.02 0.41
C GLY A 62 5.93 -2.44 -0.13
N HIS A 63 5.27 -3.39 0.53
CA HIS A 63 5.17 -4.77 0.04
C HIS A 63 4.17 -4.85 -1.13
N LEU A 64 4.54 -5.52 -2.21
CA LEU A 64 3.72 -5.59 -3.43
C LEU A 64 3.58 -7.03 -3.96
N GLY A 65 2.52 -7.25 -4.73
CA GLY A 65 2.38 -8.44 -5.57
C GLY A 65 3.17 -8.34 -6.89
N PRO A 66 3.30 -9.45 -7.63
CA PRO A 66 4.04 -9.48 -8.88
C PRO A 66 3.21 -9.14 -10.12
N MET A 67 1.88 -9.03 -9.99
CA MET A 67 0.96 -8.87 -11.11
C MET A 67 0.59 -7.41 -11.32
N SER A 68 0.34 -7.06 -12.58
CA SER A 68 -0.30 -5.79 -12.94
C SER A 68 -1.73 -5.71 -12.39
N MET A 69 -2.31 -4.50 -12.37
CA MET A 69 -3.70 -4.31 -11.97
C MET A 69 -4.70 -5.12 -12.82
N GLN A 70 -4.42 -5.33 -14.12
CA GLN A 70 -5.28 -6.11 -15.01
C GLN A 70 -5.21 -7.59 -14.66
N GLU A 71 -3.99 -8.16 -14.62
CA GLU A 71 -3.79 -9.58 -14.30
C GLU A 71 -4.36 -9.92 -12.92
N MET A 72 -4.20 -9.02 -11.95
CA MET A 72 -4.75 -9.20 -10.60
C MET A 72 -6.28 -9.18 -10.59
N TYR A 73 -6.92 -8.38 -11.44
CA TYR A 73 -8.37 -8.37 -11.56
C TYR A 73 -8.86 -9.66 -12.23
N ASP A 74 -8.24 -10.05 -13.34
CA ASP A 74 -8.56 -11.28 -14.06
C ASP A 74 -8.40 -12.50 -13.13
N GLU A 75 -7.39 -12.49 -12.26
CA GLU A 75 -7.16 -13.55 -11.27
C GLU A 75 -8.12 -13.52 -10.08
N LEU A 76 -8.89 -12.47 -9.82
CA LEU A 76 -9.70 -12.36 -8.57
C LEU A 76 -11.17 -11.98 -8.79
N SER A 77 -11.58 -11.62 -10.00
CA SER A 77 -12.93 -11.12 -10.31
C SER A 77 -14.05 -12.13 -10.03
N ASP A 78 -13.76 -13.43 -10.02
CA ASP A 78 -14.70 -14.51 -9.68
C ASP A 78 -14.86 -14.73 -8.16
N MET A 79 -14.14 -13.99 -7.32
CA MET A 79 -14.13 -14.21 -5.88
C MET A 79 -15.45 -13.85 -5.19
N GLY A 80 -16.35 -13.10 -5.84
CA GLY A 80 -17.62 -12.68 -5.26
C GLY A 80 -17.45 -11.81 -4.01
N LEU A 81 -16.38 -11.03 -3.96
CA LEU A 81 -16.07 -10.04 -2.93
C LEU A 81 -15.71 -8.72 -3.61
N PRO A 82 -16.00 -7.56 -2.98
CA PRO A 82 -15.50 -6.28 -3.44
C PRO A 82 -13.99 -6.28 -3.63
N LEU A 83 -13.52 -5.78 -4.76
CA LEU A 83 -12.10 -5.68 -5.12
C LEU A 83 -11.68 -4.21 -5.16
N ILE A 84 -10.70 -3.85 -4.33
CA ILE A 84 -10.12 -2.50 -4.28
C ILE A 84 -8.72 -2.54 -4.90
N CYS A 85 -8.50 -1.80 -5.98
CA CYS A 85 -7.18 -1.74 -6.62
C CYS A 85 -6.19 -0.91 -5.79
N ALA A 86 -5.07 -1.51 -5.41
CA ALA A 86 -4.01 -0.84 -4.67
C ALA A 86 -2.68 -0.90 -5.43
N GLY A 87 -2.14 0.27 -5.77
CA GLY A 87 -0.83 0.42 -6.38
C GLY A 87 -0.86 1.12 -7.73
N GLY A 88 0.06 2.07 -7.92
CA GLY A 88 0.14 2.85 -9.15
C GLY A 88 -0.93 3.92 -9.34
N ILE A 89 -1.87 4.10 -8.40
CA ILE A 89 -2.95 5.09 -8.49
C ILE A 89 -2.51 6.43 -7.90
N GLY A 90 -2.25 7.42 -8.76
CA GLY A 90 -1.81 8.76 -8.36
C GLY A 90 -2.72 9.90 -8.79
N SER A 91 -3.56 9.68 -9.81
CA SER A 91 -4.46 10.66 -10.38
C SER A 91 -5.82 10.06 -10.77
N GLU A 92 -6.69 10.94 -11.27
CA GLU A 92 -8.00 10.67 -11.82
C GLU A 92 -7.92 9.65 -12.99
N ALA A 93 -6.87 9.73 -13.81
CA ALA A 93 -6.70 8.82 -14.95
C ALA A 93 -6.52 7.37 -14.50
N GLU A 94 -5.70 7.13 -13.48
CA GLU A 94 -5.50 5.79 -12.94
C GLU A 94 -6.72 5.28 -12.15
N LEU A 95 -7.43 6.17 -11.44
CA LEU A 95 -8.72 5.84 -10.82
C LEU A 95 -9.72 5.33 -11.88
N ASN A 96 -9.95 6.13 -12.93
CA ASN A 96 -10.87 5.77 -14.00
C ASN A 96 -10.47 4.46 -14.67
N ARG A 97 -9.17 4.25 -14.93
CA ARG A 97 -8.68 3.00 -15.49
C ARG A 97 -8.98 1.80 -14.59
N ALA A 98 -8.81 1.93 -13.27
CA ALA A 98 -9.11 0.83 -12.34
C ALA A 98 -10.61 0.48 -12.33
N LEU A 99 -11.47 1.49 -12.32
CA LEU A 99 -12.91 1.26 -12.38
C LEU A 99 -13.36 0.69 -13.74
N GLU A 100 -12.76 1.14 -14.85
CA GLU A 100 -13.03 0.59 -16.19
C GLU A 100 -12.64 -0.89 -16.33
N ILE A 101 -11.62 -1.35 -15.58
CA ILE A 101 -11.28 -2.78 -15.49
C ILE A 101 -12.35 -3.56 -14.73
N GLY A 102 -13.04 -2.92 -13.79
CA GLY A 102 -14.12 -3.51 -12.99
C GLY A 102 -13.85 -3.56 -11.48
N TYR A 103 -12.79 -2.92 -10.99
CA TYR A 103 -12.60 -2.77 -9.54
C TYR A 103 -13.71 -1.88 -8.93
N ASP A 104 -14.10 -2.17 -7.69
CA ASP A 104 -15.12 -1.39 -6.96
C ASP A 104 -14.57 -0.08 -6.35
N GLY A 105 -13.25 0.06 -6.34
CA GLY A 105 -12.58 1.24 -5.81
C GLY A 105 -11.07 1.15 -5.89
N VAL A 106 -10.40 2.16 -5.33
CA VAL A 106 -8.93 2.24 -5.30
C VAL A 106 -8.42 2.62 -3.92
N GLN A 107 -7.18 2.23 -3.63
CA GLN A 107 -6.43 2.67 -2.46
C GLN A 107 -5.17 3.43 -2.90
N MET A 108 -5.07 4.69 -2.44
CA MET A 108 -4.00 5.61 -2.82
C MET A 108 -3.08 5.91 -1.64
N GLY A 109 -1.91 5.26 -1.60
CA GLY A 109 -0.91 5.53 -0.57
C GLY A 109 -0.05 6.76 -0.90
N THR A 110 0.82 6.64 -1.90
CA THR A 110 1.83 7.66 -2.25
C THR A 110 1.23 9.04 -2.55
N ARG A 111 0.08 9.10 -3.22
CA ARG A 111 -0.63 10.37 -3.48
C ARG A 111 -1.00 11.10 -2.19
N PHE A 112 -1.47 10.39 -1.17
CA PHE A 112 -1.90 10.99 0.10
C PHE A 112 -0.74 11.28 1.06
N ILE A 113 0.45 10.69 0.83
CA ILE A 113 1.67 11.13 1.52
C ILE A 113 2.07 12.55 1.06
N ALA A 114 1.95 12.84 -0.23
CA ALA A 114 2.18 14.16 -0.80
C ALA A 114 0.95 15.09 -0.63
N THR A 115 0.48 15.21 0.62
CA THR A 115 -0.58 16.16 0.99
C THR A 115 -0.15 17.12 2.08
N ILE A 116 -0.84 18.26 2.16
CA ILE A 116 -0.59 19.28 3.19
C ILE A 116 -0.85 18.69 4.59
N GLU A 117 -1.89 17.88 4.71
CA GLU A 117 -2.36 17.28 5.96
C GLU A 117 -1.47 16.13 6.46
N CYS A 118 -0.71 15.48 5.57
CA CYS A 118 0.22 14.43 5.97
C CYS A 118 1.35 15.00 6.84
N ASN A 119 1.56 14.42 8.01
CA ASN A 119 2.57 14.86 8.98
C ASN A 119 3.97 14.23 8.76
N THR A 120 4.18 13.60 7.60
CA THR A 120 5.49 13.08 7.23
C THR A 120 6.50 14.23 7.01
N PRO A 121 7.81 14.01 7.19
CA PRO A 121 8.81 15.04 6.90
C PRO A 121 8.68 15.61 5.50
N GLU A 122 8.85 16.94 5.35
CA GLU A 122 8.66 17.62 4.07
C GLU A 122 9.55 17.05 2.96
N ASP A 123 10.78 16.66 3.31
CA ASP A 123 11.73 16.08 2.37
C ASP A 123 11.34 14.69 1.84
N TYR A 124 10.32 14.05 2.41
CA TYR A 124 9.68 12.86 1.83
C TYR A 124 8.62 13.26 0.81
N LYS A 125 7.82 14.30 1.11
CA LYS A 125 6.84 14.81 0.15
C LYS A 125 7.52 15.35 -1.09
N ASP A 126 8.59 16.13 -0.92
CA ASP A 126 9.43 16.63 -2.00
C ASP A 126 9.99 15.47 -2.83
N ALA A 127 10.55 14.45 -2.17
CA ALA A 127 11.09 13.28 -2.86
C ALA A 127 10.02 12.51 -3.67
N ILE A 128 8.76 12.51 -3.24
CA ILE A 128 7.65 11.92 -4.00
C ILE A 128 7.35 12.77 -5.24
N VAL A 129 7.32 14.10 -5.10
CA VAL A 129 7.01 15.03 -6.20
C VAL A 129 8.12 15.07 -7.25
N ASP A 130 9.36 14.92 -6.82
CA ASP A 130 10.55 14.98 -7.68
C ASP A 130 10.86 13.65 -8.41
N ALA A 131 10.26 12.54 -7.99
CA ALA A 131 10.58 11.20 -8.50
C ALA A 131 9.74 10.81 -9.73
N GLY A 132 10.39 10.15 -10.69
CA GLY A 132 9.71 9.42 -11.77
C GLY A 132 9.41 7.96 -11.41
N GLU A 133 8.58 7.28 -12.19
CA GLU A 133 8.34 5.84 -12.02
C GLU A 133 9.65 5.03 -12.04
N GLU A 134 10.60 5.41 -12.91
CA GLU A 134 11.89 4.76 -13.02
C GLU A 134 12.72 4.86 -11.75
N ASP A 135 12.47 5.84 -10.88
CA ASP A 135 13.17 6.01 -9.61
C ASP A 135 12.66 5.05 -8.53
N ILE A 136 11.54 4.36 -8.77
CA ILE A 136 11.02 3.36 -7.85
C ILE A 136 11.74 2.02 -8.04
N THR A 137 12.20 1.44 -6.94
CA THR A 137 12.91 0.17 -6.92
C THR A 137 12.59 -0.62 -5.66
N TRP A 138 12.86 -1.91 -5.64
CA TRP A 138 12.62 -2.73 -4.46
C TRP A 138 13.91 -2.95 -3.65
N THR A 139 13.79 -3.07 -2.33
CA THR A 139 14.88 -3.51 -1.45
C THR A 139 14.38 -4.51 -0.42
N ASN A 140 15.18 -5.54 -0.12
CA ASN A 140 14.89 -6.49 0.97
C ASN A 140 15.67 -6.17 2.26
N ARG A 141 16.33 -5.01 2.32
CA ARG A 141 17.25 -4.64 3.41
C ARG A 141 16.58 -4.27 4.72
N LEU A 142 15.32 -3.84 4.68
CA LEU A 142 14.61 -3.34 5.85
C LEU A 142 13.96 -4.49 6.66
N THR A 143 13.28 -5.41 5.98
CA THR A 143 12.44 -6.45 6.62
C THR A 143 12.76 -7.87 6.16
N GLY A 144 13.63 -8.04 5.15
CA GLY A 144 13.85 -9.33 4.50
C GLY A 144 12.74 -9.75 3.52
N VAL A 145 11.77 -8.86 3.27
CA VAL A 145 10.75 -8.98 2.22
C VAL A 145 10.93 -7.78 1.27
N PRO A 146 10.72 -7.92 -0.05
CA PRO A 146 10.84 -6.81 -0.99
C PRO A 146 9.90 -5.65 -0.62
N ILE A 147 10.47 -4.44 -0.53
CA ILE A 147 9.76 -3.19 -0.26
C ILE A 147 10.13 -2.18 -1.33
N SER A 148 9.14 -1.60 -2.00
CA SER A 148 9.32 -0.51 -2.98
C SER A 148 9.69 0.80 -2.30
N VAL A 149 10.74 1.44 -2.81
CA VAL A 149 11.32 2.70 -2.30
C VAL A 149 11.80 3.59 -3.44
N ILE A 150 11.91 4.89 -3.18
CA ILE A 150 12.54 5.87 -4.07
C ILE A 150 14.07 5.68 -4.03
N LYS A 151 14.71 5.60 -5.21
CA LYS A 151 16.16 5.51 -5.34
C LYS A 151 16.83 6.78 -4.80
N SER A 152 17.51 6.65 -3.66
CA SER A 152 18.40 7.69 -3.14
C SER A 152 19.86 7.50 -3.59
N PRO A 153 20.69 8.56 -3.65
CA PRO A 153 22.13 8.42 -3.87
C PRO A 153 22.79 7.40 -2.92
N GLY A 154 23.46 6.39 -3.49
CA GLY A 154 24.05 5.28 -2.74
C GLY A 154 23.07 4.19 -2.30
N PHE A 155 21.92 4.09 -2.98
CA PHE A 155 20.99 2.96 -2.90
C PHE A 155 21.71 1.63 -3.18
N ARG A 156 21.34 0.58 -2.45
CA ARG A 156 21.77 -0.80 -2.69
C ARG A 156 20.56 -1.72 -2.56
N GLN A 157 20.28 -2.45 -3.64
CA GLN A 157 19.10 -3.30 -3.78
C GLN A 157 19.10 -4.45 -2.76
N GLU A 158 20.23 -5.15 -2.66
CA GLU A 158 20.35 -6.36 -1.84
C GLU A 158 21.12 -6.15 -0.53
N ASN A 159 20.83 -7.02 0.44
CA ASN A 159 21.66 -7.20 1.64
C ASN A 159 23.02 -7.83 1.28
N SER A 160 24.00 -7.70 2.19
CA SER A 160 25.28 -8.43 2.08
C SER A 160 25.03 -9.93 1.90
N TRP A 161 25.89 -10.59 1.13
CA TRP A 161 25.78 -12.02 0.79
C TRP A 161 25.55 -12.92 2.02
N LEU A 162 26.15 -12.59 3.16
CA LEU A 162 25.98 -13.29 4.44
C LEU A 162 24.53 -13.26 4.93
N ILE A 163 23.90 -12.08 4.89
CA ILE A 163 22.51 -11.90 5.31
C ILE A 163 21.56 -12.60 4.34
N ARG A 164 21.86 -12.56 3.03
CA ARG A 164 21.09 -13.30 2.02
C ARG A 164 21.13 -14.81 2.32
N LYS A 165 22.30 -15.37 2.59
CA LYS A 165 22.46 -16.79 2.96
C LYS A 165 21.69 -17.15 4.24
N LEU A 166 21.67 -16.27 5.25
CA LEU A 166 20.90 -16.44 6.48
C LEU A 166 19.38 -16.40 6.25
N LEU A 167 18.90 -15.48 5.41
CA LEU A 167 17.48 -15.35 5.06
C LEU A 167 16.93 -16.53 4.25
N HIS A 168 17.80 -17.25 3.53
CA HIS A 168 17.46 -18.49 2.80
C HIS A 168 17.73 -19.78 3.61
N SER A 169 18.16 -19.66 4.87
CA SER A 169 18.47 -20.82 5.73
C SER A 169 17.29 -21.20 6.63
N ARG A 170 17.43 -22.29 7.38
CA ARG A 170 16.50 -22.70 8.45
C ARG A 170 16.31 -21.63 9.54
N PHE A 171 17.26 -20.70 9.64
CA PHE A 171 17.24 -19.57 10.57
C PHE A 171 16.52 -18.32 10.03
N LYS A 172 15.82 -18.41 8.89
CA LYS A 172 15.14 -17.27 8.25
C LYS A 172 14.25 -16.47 9.20
N HIS A 173 13.55 -17.14 10.13
CA HIS A 173 12.68 -16.48 11.10
C HIS A 173 13.48 -15.66 12.13
N THR A 174 14.56 -16.22 12.67
CA THR A 174 15.47 -15.51 13.58
C THR A 174 16.19 -14.36 12.89
N ALA A 175 16.63 -14.57 11.65
CA ALA A 175 17.29 -13.53 10.84
C ALA A 175 16.33 -12.35 10.57
N ARG A 176 15.07 -12.63 10.20
CA ARG A 176 14.02 -11.60 10.04
C ARG A 176 13.73 -10.89 11.37
N MET A 177 13.65 -11.63 12.48
CA MET A 177 13.45 -11.06 13.81
C MET A 177 14.57 -10.10 14.20
N LEU A 178 15.84 -10.47 13.95
CA LEU A 178 17.00 -9.62 14.23
C LEU A 178 17.06 -8.37 13.33
N LEU A 179 16.71 -8.50 12.04
CA LEU A 179 16.60 -7.34 11.14
C LEU A 179 15.51 -6.38 11.62
N ASN A 180 14.33 -6.89 11.97
CA ASN A 180 13.23 -6.09 12.50
C ASN A 180 13.58 -5.43 13.85
N ALA A 181 14.24 -6.16 14.75
CA ALA A 181 14.70 -5.63 16.04
C ALA A 181 15.75 -4.53 15.86
N ASN A 182 16.72 -4.72 14.97
CA ASN A 182 17.70 -3.68 14.64
C ASN A 182 17.04 -2.46 14.02
N SER A 183 16.05 -2.64 13.13
CA SER A 183 15.26 -1.54 12.58
C SER A 183 14.50 -0.78 13.68
N PHE A 184 13.93 -1.48 14.66
CA PHE A 184 13.19 -0.90 15.79
C PHE A 184 14.09 -0.17 16.80
N ILE A 185 15.25 -0.75 17.16
CA ILE A 185 16.26 -0.12 18.01
C ILE A 185 16.80 1.14 17.33
N ARG A 186 17.06 1.06 16.01
CA ARG A 186 17.51 2.21 15.21
C ARG A 186 16.45 3.30 15.17
N LEU A 187 15.17 2.95 15.02
CA LEU A 187 14.05 3.91 15.08
C LEU A 187 13.95 4.59 16.46
N ARG A 188 14.07 3.83 17.57
CA ARG A 188 14.06 4.38 18.94
C ARG A 188 15.26 5.28 19.25
N TYR A 189 16.46 4.92 18.78
CA TYR A 189 17.66 5.75 18.93
C TYR A 189 17.54 7.06 18.13
N LEU A 190 16.95 6.99 16.95
CA LEU A 190 16.66 8.16 16.10
C LEU A 190 15.61 9.08 16.72
N SER A 191 14.58 8.52 17.36
CA SER A 191 13.54 9.30 18.07
C SER A 191 14.08 10.03 19.31
N ARG A 192 15.12 9.50 19.99
CA ARG A 192 15.76 10.14 21.16
C ARG A 192 16.88 11.14 20.80
N SER A 193 17.43 11.07 19.60
CA SER A 193 18.54 11.93 19.18
C SER A 193 18.01 13.21 18.50
N LYS A 194 17.77 14.27 19.29
CA LYS A 194 17.64 15.66 18.79
C LYS A 194 18.99 16.13 18.22
N SER A 195 19.36 15.68 17.03
CA SER A 195 20.59 16.11 16.37
C SER A 195 20.28 16.92 15.11
N LYS A 196 20.73 18.19 15.09
CA LYS A 196 20.57 19.20 14.02
C LYS A 196 21.30 18.89 12.70
N ASN A 197 21.92 17.71 12.55
CA ASN A 197 22.60 17.29 11.32
C ASN A 197 21.84 16.15 10.62
N THR A 198 20.73 16.50 9.97
CA THR A 198 19.85 15.57 9.24
C THR A 198 20.35 15.23 7.82
N ALA A 199 21.31 16.00 7.28
CA ALA A 199 21.72 15.98 5.87
C ALA A 199 22.52 14.73 5.41
N LYS A 200 22.89 13.80 6.32
CA LYS A 200 23.74 12.63 5.98
C LYS A 200 23.13 11.27 6.34
N LYS A 201 21.83 11.17 6.56
CA LYS A 201 21.17 9.87 6.77
C LYS A 201 20.56 9.39 5.47
N LYS A 202 20.96 8.20 5.01
CA LYS A 202 20.29 7.50 3.90
C LYS A 202 18.85 7.21 4.33
N LYS A 203 17.92 8.08 3.89
CA LYS A 203 16.49 7.91 4.11
C LYS A 203 15.95 7.03 2.98
N PHE A 204 15.28 5.94 3.35
CA PHE A 204 14.54 5.13 2.40
C PHE A 204 13.10 5.60 2.46
N TYR A 205 12.62 6.20 1.38
CA TYR A 205 11.24 6.65 1.26
C TYR A 205 10.43 5.58 0.55
N SER A 206 9.42 5.03 1.22
CA SER A 206 8.53 4.04 0.61
C SER A 206 7.59 4.73 -0.35
N ALA A 207 7.58 4.33 -1.61
CA ALA A 207 6.65 4.89 -2.59
C ALA A 207 6.34 3.86 -3.65
N GLY A 208 5.12 3.94 -4.19
CA GLY A 208 4.72 3.19 -5.36
C GLY A 208 5.03 3.97 -6.63
N LYS A 209 4.80 3.33 -7.76
CA LYS A 209 5.03 3.92 -9.09
C LYS A 209 4.05 5.05 -9.44
N SER A 210 3.06 5.33 -8.58
CA SER A 210 2.21 6.50 -8.71
C SER A 210 2.91 7.84 -8.50
N VAL A 211 4.18 7.86 -8.06
CA VAL A 211 5.00 9.09 -8.08
C VAL A 211 4.96 9.79 -9.44
N GLU A 212 4.86 9.03 -10.53
CA GLU A 212 4.82 9.54 -11.90
C GLU A 212 3.72 10.59 -12.14
N THR A 213 2.58 10.46 -11.46
CA THR A 213 1.44 11.39 -11.61
C THR A 213 1.26 12.32 -10.41
N VAL A 214 2.14 12.22 -9.40
CA VAL A 214 2.13 13.09 -8.22
C VAL A 214 3.08 14.28 -8.45
N ARG A 215 2.56 15.37 -9.04
CA ARG A 215 3.40 16.51 -9.47
C ARG A 215 3.42 17.71 -8.54
N SER A 216 2.67 17.69 -7.45
CA SER A 216 2.65 18.77 -6.46
C SER A 216 2.14 18.29 -5.11
N ILE A 217 2.43 19.03 -4.05
CA ILE A 217 1.84 18.81 -2.72
C ILE A 217 0.53 19.58 -2.66
N GLU A 218 -0.57 18.87 -2.42
CA GLU A 218 -1.92 19.43 -2.51
C GLU A 218 -2.72 19.11 -1.25
N SER A 219 -3.81 19.84 -0.98
CA SER A 219 -4.72 19.42 0.08
C SER A 219 -5.42 18.11 -0.30
N ALA A 220 -5.63 17.22 0.69
CA ALA A 220 -6.42 16.02 0.51
C ALA A 220 -7.83 16.33 -0.02
N THR A 221 -8.40 17.46 0.42
CA THR A 221 -9.72 17.94 -0.05
C THR A 221 -9.76 18.21 -1.55
N VAL A 222 -8.75 18.88 -2.09
CA VAL A 222 -8.67 19.17 -3.54
C VAL A 222 -8.52 17.89 -4.34
N ILE A 223 -7.66 16.97 -3.88
CA ILE A 223 -7.48 15.66 -4.52
C ILE A 223 -8.81 14.90 -4.56
N MET A 224 -9.48 14.76 -3.41
CA MET A 224 -10.76 14.04 -3.33
C MET A 224 -11.85 14.66 -4.21
N ARG A 225 -11.91 15.99 -4.30
CA ARG A 225 -12.85 16.68 -5.18
C ARG A 225 -12.62 16.32 -6.64
N ARG A 226 -11.38 16.43 -7.13
CA ARG A 226 -11.07 16.12 -8.54
C ARG A 226 -11.30 14.64 -8.86
N LEU A 227 -10.97 13.74 -7.93
CA LEU A 227 -11.27 12.31 -8.08
C LEU A 227 -12.77 12.10 -8.26
N GLY A 228 -13.60 12.70 -7.40
CA GLY A 228 -15.07 12.63 -7.52
C GLY A 228 -15.60 13.20 -8.83
N GLU A 229 -15.20 14.43 -9.18
CA GLU A 229 -15.60 15.08 -10.45
C GLU A 229 -15.21 14.24 -11.67
N SER A 230 -14.08 13.55 -11.62
CA SER A 230 -13.65 12.69 -12.73
C SER A 230 -14.57 11.49 -12.96
N LEU A 231 -15.20 10.96 -11.90
CA LEU A 231 -16.14 9.84 -12.00
C LEU A 231 -17.43 10.27 -12.69
N ASP A 232 -17.96 11.44 -12.31
CA ASP A 232 -19.18 12.00 -12.92
C ASP A 232 -18.99 12.31 -14.41
N SER A 233 -17.76 12.65 -14.81
CA SER A 233 -17.42 13.00 -16.18
C SER A 233 -17.10 11.79 -17.08
N ASN A 234 -16.98 10.57 -16.53
CA ASN A 234 -16.60 9.39 -17.32
C ASN A 234 -17.83 8.71 -17.94
N PRO A 235 -18.04 8.80 -19.27
CA PRO A 235 -19.23 8.26 -19.92
C PRO A 235 -19.31 6.73 -19.87
N LYS A 236 -18.17 6.03 -19.71
CA LYS A 236 -18.17 4.57 -19.58
C LYS A 236 -18.68 4.10 -18.23
N LEU A 237 -18.47 4.89 -17.17
CA LEU A 237 -18.92 4.58 -15.81
C LEU A 237 -20.37 5.04 -15.58
N ALA A 238 -20.77 6.17 -16.18
CA ALA A 238 -22.15 6.68 -16.10
C ALA A 238 -23.20 5.68 -16.63
N ASN A 239 -22.86 4.91 -17.68
CA ASN A 239 -23.77 3.92 -18.25
C ASN A 239 -23.89 2.64 -17.40
N GLN A 240 -22.92 2.35 -16.51
CA GLN A 240 -22.97 1.15 -15.64
C GLN A 240 -23.88 1.35 -14.42
N SER A 241 -24.08 2.60 -13.97
CA SER A 241 -24.98 2.91 -12.85
C SER A 241 -26.47 2.76 -13.19
N GLU A 242 -26.87 2.86 -14.46
CA GLU A 242 -28.27 2.68 -14.87
C GLU A 242 -28.69 1.20 -14.89
N ASP A 243 -27.79 0.29 -15.28
CA ASP A 243 -28.05 -1.16 -15.34
C ASP A 243 -28.05 -1.85 -13.95
N ALA A 244 -27.45 -1.24 -12.92
CA ALA A 244 -27.44 -1.78 -11.56
C ALA A 244 -28.76 -1.50 -10.77
N THR A 245 -29.71 -0.79 -11.38
CA THR A 245 -31.01 -0.41 -10.78
C THR A 245 -32.22 -1.19 -11.32
N VAL A 246 -32.02 -2.28 -12.07
CA VAL A 246 -33.11 -3.14 -12.60
C VAL A 246 -33.15 -4.50 -11.91
#